data_AF-A0A942VDP8-F1
#
_entry.id   AF-A0A942VDP8-F1
#
_cell.length_a   1.000
_cell.length_b   1.000
_cell.length_c   1.000
_cell.angle_alpha   90.00
_cell.angle_beta   90.00
_cell.angle_gamma   90.00
#
_symmetry.space_group_name_H-M   'P 1'
#
loop_
_entity.id
_entity.type
_entity.pdbx_description
1 polymer ?
#
loop_
_entity_poly.entity_id
_entity_poly.type
_entity_poly.pdbx_seq_one_letter_code
_entity_poly.pdbx_strand_id
1 'polypeptide(L)'
;MLKVNDVNKSNELSQGKAVKKSGGGESFSAYLNETMRSASRPVGPASGISVTDAIFATQMVSNEEEREIRKKLVKRGQTLIEKLEEIRDGLLTGYISKDELINISRMLRDNQIASSDERLQELMAEIELRVEVELAKLTK
;
A
#
# COMPACT_ATOMS: atom_id res chain seq x y z
N MET A 1 9.90 -54.14 20.89
CA MET A 1 10.50 -53.30 21.97
C MET A 1 12.01 -53.32 21.75
N LEU A 2 12.64 -52.17 21.47
CA LEU A 2 14.10 -52.03 21.45
C LEU A 2 14.51 -50.71 22.09
N LYS A 3 15.25 -50.82 23.19
CA LYS A 3 16.23 -49.88 23.75
C LYS A 3 17.45 -50.78 24.03
N VAL A 4 18.72 -50.38 23.93
CA VAL A 4 19.40 -49.25 24.57
C VAL A 4 20.81 -49.12 23.90
N ASN A 5 21.17 -47.88 23.54
CA ASN A 5 22.46 -47.16 23.56
C ASN A 5 23.85 -47.68 23.09
N ASP A 6 24.59 -46.63 22.66
CA ASP A 6 26.04 -46.40 22.59
C ASP A 6 26.80 -47.22 21.51
N VAL A 7 27.72 -46.69 20.71
CA VAL A 7 28.87 -45.88 21.12
C VAL A 7 29.40 -45.04 19.93
N ASN A 8 29.69 -43.79 20.24
CA ASN A 8 30.49 -42.84 19.50
C ASN A 8 31.84 -43.42 19.01
N LYS A 9 32.09 -43.43 17.69
CA LYS A 9 33.45 -43.52 17.11
C LYS A 9 33.46 -43.06 15.66
N SER A 10 33.87 -41.82 15.39
CA SER A 10 34.40 -41.45 14.07
C SER A 10 35.84 -40.98 14.21
N ASN A 11 36.69 -41.78 13.55
CA ASN A 11 38.13 -41.66 13.43
C ASN A 11 38.56 -40.31 12.85
N GLU A 12 39.56 -39.72 13.51
CA GLU A 12 40.84 -39.26 12.97
C GLU A 12 40.91 -38.76 11.51
N LEU A 13 41.12 -37.44 11.40
CA LEU A 13 42.23 -36.79 10.68
C LEU A 13 42.55 -37.31 9.26
N SER A 14 42.09 -36.57 8.24
CA SER A 14 42.86 -36.42 7.00
C SER A 14 43.27 -34.96 6.81
N GLN A 15 44.59 -34.73 6.91
CA GLN A 15 45.24 -33.51 6.48
C GLN A 15 45.14 -33.42 4.95
N GLY A 16 44.43 -32.40 4.47
CA GLY A 16 44.38 -32.02 3.06
C GLY A 16 45.03 -30.66 2.86
N LYS A 17 46.21 -30.67 2.22
CA LYS A 17 47.09 -29.53 1.93
C LYS A 17 46.40 -28.29 1.37
N ALA A 18 46.89 -27.13 1.82
CA ALA A 18 46.64 -25.83 1.22
C ALA A 18 47.03 -25.79 -0.26
N VAL A 19 46.09 -25.37 -1.11
CA VAL A 19 46.35 -24.89 -2.46
C VAL A 19 46.08 -23.39 -2.47
N LYS A 20 47.16 -22.60 -2.53
CA LYS A 20 47.10 -21.17 -2.85
C LYS A 20 46.72 -21.04 -4.32
N LYS A 21 45.59 -20.38 -4.61
CA LYS A 21 45.30 -19.83 -5.94
C LYS A 21 45.12 -18.33 -5.83
N SER A 22 46.01 -17.63 -6.52
CA SER A 22 46.01 -16.21 -6.81
C SER A 22 44.80 -15.81 -7.66
N GLY A 23 44.07 -14.79 -7.23
CA GLY A 23 43.00 -14.14 -7.98
C GLY A 23 42.46 -12.95 -7.18
N GLY A 24 42.47 -11.75 -7.79
CA GLY A 24 42.16 -10.48 -7.14
C GLY A 24 40.72 -10.34 -6.67
N GLY A 25 40.54 -9.38 -5.76
CA GLY A 25 39.28 -9.01 -5.12
C GLY A 25 39.32 -9.28 -3.62
N GLU A 26 39.08 -8.26 -2.80
CA GLU A 26 38.92 -8.42 -1.35
C GLU A 26 37.89 -9.51 -1.07
N SER A 27 38.31 -10.50 -0.28
CA SER A 27 37.49 -11.67 0.00
C SER A 27 36.22 -11.23 0.70
N PHE A 28 35.05 -11.63 0.20
CA PHE A 28 33.73 -11.35 0.79
C PHE A 28 33.68 -11.63 2.31
N SER A 29 34.48 -12.60 2.78
CA SER A 29 34.66 -12.93 4.19
C SER A 29 35.25 -11.78 5.03
N ALA A 30 36.04 -10.88 4.45
CA ALA A 30 36.58 -9.71 5.11
C ALA A 30 35.47 -8.67 5.40
N TYR A 31 34.56 -8.45 4.44
CA TYR A 31 33.40 -7.59 4.64
C TYR A 31 32.41 -8.15 5.66
N LEU A 32 32.24 -9.47 5.70
CA LEU A 32 31.41 -10.13 6.71
C LEU A 32 32.01 -9.97 8.11
N ASN A 33 33.34 -10.05 8.23
CA ASN A 33 34.05 -9.88 9.50
C ASN A 33 34.03 -8.41 9.97
N GLU A 34 34.15 -7.44 9.06
CA GLU A 34 34.01 -6.01 9.36
C GLU A 34 32.60 -5.67 9.89
N THR A 35 31.56 -6.25 9.28
CA THR A 35 30.17 -6.08 9.72
C THR A 35 29.91 -6.75 11.09
N MET A 36 30.59 -7.87 11.38
CA MET A 36 30.47 -8.59 12.66
C MET A 36 31.30 -7.99 13.81
N ARG A 37 32.29 -7.13 13.51
CA ARG A 37 33.13 -6.47 14.52
C ARG A 37 32.63 -5.09 14.94
N SER A 38 31.62 -4.54 14.27
CA SER A 38 30.99 -3.30 14.69
C SER A 38 29.83 -3.55 15.67
N ALA A 39 30.02 -3.00 16.88
CA ALA A 39 29.04 -2.84 17.97
C ALA A 39 28.94 -3.96 19.03
N SER A 40 30.07 -4.28 19.67
CA SER A 40 30.07 -4.52 21.13
C SER A 40 29.93 -3.18 21.87
N ARG A 41 28.76 -2.55 21.77
CA ARG A 41 28.32 -1.53 22.72
C ARG A 41 27.37 -2.25 23.69
N PRO A 42 27.45 -2.00 25.02
CA PRO A 42 26.47 -2.57 25.94
C PRO A 42 25.10 -2.04 25.54
N VAL A 43 24.30 -2.90 24.92
CA VAL A 43 22.87 -2.67 24.77
C VAL A 43 22.31 -2.84 26.18
N GLY A 44 22.27 -1.74 26.94
CA GLY A 44 21.38 -1.63 28.09
C GLY A 44 19.97 -2.03 27.64
N PRO A 45 19.13 -2.58 28.53
CA PRO A 45 17.93 -3.29 28.12
C PRO A 45 17.15 -2.38 27.18
N ALA A 46 17.13 -2.76 25.90
CA ALA A 46 16.20 -2.18 24.97
C ALA A 46 14.86 -2.62 25.54
N SER A 47 14.24 -1.76 26.37
CA SER A 47 12.83 -1.83 26.67
C SER A 47 12.18 -2.08 25.34
N GLY A 48 11.66 -3.30 25.20
CA GLY A 48 11.20 -3.79 23.92
C GLY A 48 10.31 -2.73 23.32
N ILE A 49 10.58 -2.37 22.07
CA ILE A 49 9.47 -1.95 21.21
C ILE A 49 8.54 -3.16 21.29
N SER A 50 7.54 -3.04 22.16
CA SER A 50 6.60 -4.11 22.38
C SER A 50 5.98 -4.35 21.02
N VAL A 51 5.90 -5.60 20.57
CA VAL A 51 5.31 -5.95 19.25
C VAL A 51 3.95 -5.26 19.06
N THR A 52 3.27 -4.93 20.17
CA THR A 52 2.08 -4.08 20.25
C THR A 52 2.27 -2.65 19.69
N ASP A 53 3.36 -1.96 20.00
CA ASP A 53 3.61 -0.58 19.57
C ASP A 53 3.83 -0.50 18.05
N ALA A 54 4.46 -1.53 17.47
CA ALA A 54 4.61 -1.65 16.02
C ALA A 54 3.26 -1.91 15.31
N ILE A 55 2.37 -2.69 15.92
CA ILE A 55 1.00 -2.91 15.41
C ILE A 55 0.18 -1.61 15.49
N PHE A 56 0.27 -0.88 16.61
CA PHE A 56 -0.41 0.41 16.74
C PHE A 56 0.10 1.45 15.73
N ALA A 57 1.42 1.53 15.52
CA ALA A 57 2.00 2.41 14.51
C ALA A 57 1.49 2.10 13.10
N THR A 58 1.38 0.81 12.76
CA THR A 58 0.84 0.38 11.44
C THR A 58 -0.65 0.73 11.29
N GLN A 59 -1.45 0.58 12.34
CA GLN A 59 -2.86 0.96 12.34
C GLN A 59 -3.07 2.47 12.24
N MET A 60 -2.21 3.26 12.88
CA MET A 60 -2.27 4.73 12.78
C MET A 60 -2.02 5.19 11.34
N VAL A 61 -1.07 4.57 10.63
CA VAL A 61 -0.80 4.88 9.21
C VAL A 61 -1.98 4.48 8.32
N SER A 62 -2.53 3.27 8.47
CA SER A 62 -3.68 2.83 7.68
C SER A 62 -4.92 3.70 7.91
N ASN A 63 -5.11 4.17 9.15
CA ASN A 63 -6.22 5.06 9.48
C ASN A 63 -6.07 6.46 8.86
N GLU A 64 -4.84 6.97 8.72
CA GLU A 64 -4.60 8.26 8.07
C GLU A 64 -4.80 8.18 6.56
N GLU A 65 -4.33 7.10 5.92
CA GLU A 65 -4.56 6.84 4.49
C GLU A 65 -6.06 6.75 4.16
N GLU A 66 -6.82 5.99 4.96
CA GLU A 66 -8.27 5.85 4.79
C GLU A 66 -9.01 7.19 5.01
N ARG A 67 -8.56 8.02 5.95
CA ARG A 67 -9.12 9.37 6.14
C ARG A 67 -8.89 10.25 4.92
N GLU A 68 -7.70 10.21 4.33
CA GLU A 68 -7.40 10.97 3.12
C GLU A 68 -8.20 10.48 1.91
N ILE A 69 -8.39 9.17 1.78
CA ILE A 69 -9.28 8.58 0.76
C ILE A 69 -10.71 9.08 0.96
N ARG A 70 -11.25 9.02 2.18
CA ARG A 70 -12.61 9.51 2.50
C ARG A 70 -12.76 10.99 2.17
N LYS A 71 -11.79 11.84 2.53
CA LYS A 71 -11.81 13.27 2.18
C LYS A 71 -11.87 13.49 0.66
N LYS A 72 -11.09 12.71 -0.11
CA LYS A 72 -11.10 12.78 -1.58
C LYS A 72 -12.44 12.35 -2.16
N LEU A 73 -13.02 11.26 -1.66
CA LEU A 73 -14.34 10.78 -2.09
C LEU A 73 -15.45 11.77 -1.77
N VAL A 74 -15.48 12.33 -0.55
CA VAL A 74 -16.47 13.35 -0.18
C VAL A 74 -16.35 14.58 -1.08
N LYS A 75 -15.11 15.08 -1.30
CA LYS A 75 -14.89 16.21 -2.21
C LYS A 75 -15.36 15.88 -3.64
N ARG A 76 -15.08 14.68 -4.14
CA ARG A 76 -15.56 14.22 -5.45
C ARG A 76 -17.08 14.18 -5.51
N GLY A 77 -17.73 13.58 -4.53
CA GLY A 77 -19.19 13.51 -4.44
C GLY A 77 -19.83 14.89 -4.45
N GLN A 78 -19.28 15.84 -3.68
CA GLN A 78 -19.70 17.24 -3.69
C GLN A 78 -19.60 17.85 -5.08
N THR A 79 -18.47 17.67 -5.76
CA THR A 79 -18.27 18.18 -7.12
C THR A 79 -19.24 17.53 -8.12
N LEU A 80 -19.50 16.23 -8.05
CA LEU A 80 -20.47 15.56 -8.92
C LEU A 80 -21.90 16.08 -8.69
N ILE A 81 -22.27 16.33 -7.43
CA ILE A 81 -23.55 16.95 -7.09
C ILE A 81 -23.63 18.37 -7.67
N GLU A 82 -22.59 19.19 -7.51
CA GLU A 82 -22.53 20.53 -8.12
C GLU A 82 -22.72 20.47 -9.64
N LYS A 83 -22.12 19.48 -10.32
CA LYS A 83 -22.33 19.26 -11.76
C LYS A 83 -23.76 18.86 -12.12
N LEU A 84 -24.46 18.12 -11.28
CA LEU A 84 -25.89 17.86 -11.46
C LEU A 84 -26.71 19.15 -11.32
N GLU A 85 -26.33 20.04 -10.42
CA GLU A 85 -26.99 21.34 -10.26
C GLU A 85 -26.73 22.27 -11.44
N GLU A 86 -25.51 22.31 -11.96
CA GLU A 86 -25.17 23.02 -13.20
C GLU A 86 -26.01 22.49 -14.38
N ILE A 87 -26.15 21.17 -14.50
CA ILE A 87 -27.03 20.56 -15.51
C ILE A 87 -28.48 21.03 -15.33
N ARG A 88 -29.01 20.96 -14.10
CA ARG A 88 -30.38 21.39 -13.79
C ARG A 88 -30.59 22.85 -14.18
N ASP A 89 -29.67 23.73 -13.78
CA ASP A 89 -29.78 25.16 -14.02
C ASP A 89 -29.67 25.49 -15.52
N GLY A 90 -28.80 24.77 -16.26
CA GLY A 90 -28.74 24.82 -17.71
C GLY A 90 -30.05 24.42 -18.39
N LEU A 91 -30.70 23.36 -17.88
CA LEU A 91 -32.01 22.94 -18.38
C LEU A 91 -33.12 23.95 -18.07
N LEU A 92 -33.10 24.57 -16.89
CA LEU A 92 -34.07 25.60 -16.51
C LEU A 92 -33.92 26.89 -17.33
N THR A 93 -32.69 27.24 -17.69
CA THR A 93 -32.39 28.39 -18.56
C THR A 93 -32.56 28.08 -20.05
N GLY A 94 -32.73 26.80 -20.40
CA GLY A 94 -32.92 26.33 -21.78
C GLY A 94 -31.62 26.21 -22.58
N TYR A 95 -30.46 26.27 -21.93
CA TYR A 95 -29.15 26.15 -22.58
C TYR A 95 -28.19 25.33 -21.72
N ILE A 96 -27.63 24.28 -22.33
CA ILE A 96 -26.52 23.52 -21.75
C ILE A 96 -25.47 23.24 -22.83
N SER A 97 -24.20 23.47 -22.50
CA SER A 97 -23.12 23.33 -23.48
C SER A 97 -22.68 21.88 -23.63
N LYS A 98 -22.38 21.45 -24.87
CA LYS A 98 -21.91 20.09 -25.14
C LYS A 98 -20.53 19.81 -24.55
N ASP A 99 -19.68 20.84 -24.48
CA ASP A 99 -18.33 20.74 -23.90
C ASP A 99 -18.38 20.47 -22.40
N GLU A 100 -19.33 21.06 -21.69
CA GLU A 100 -19.58 20.81 -20.27
C GLU A 100 -20.05 19.38 -20.02
N LEU A 101 -20.97 18.86 -20.82
CA LEU A 101 -21.37 17.45 -20.78
C LEU A 101 -20.19 16.49 -21.00
N ILE A 102 -19.29 16.83 -21.94
CA ILE A 102 -18.06 16.06 -22.19
C ILE A 102 -17.12 16.12 -20.97
N ASN A 103 -16.98 17.28 -20.35
CA ASN A 103 -16.16 17.45 -19.15
C ASN A 103 -16.67 16.57 -18.00
N ILE A 104 -17.97 16.63 -17.70
CA ILE A 104 -18.60 15.80 -16.66
C ILE A 104 -18.40 14.31 -16.97
N SER A 105 -18.54 13.90 -18.23
CA SER A 105 -18.27 12.51 -18.64
C SER A 105 -16.82 12.07 -18.39
N ARG A 106 -15.84 12.96 -18.61
CA ARG A 106 -14.42 12.67 -18.32
C ARG A 106 -14.19 12.52 -16.82
N MET A 107 -14.74 13.42 -16.01
CA MET A 107 -14.62 13.37 -14.55
C MET A 107 -15.10 12.05 -13.97
N LEU A 108 -16.16 11.48 -14.56
CA LEU A 108 -16.69 10.20 -14.14
C LEU A 108 -15.71 9.03 -14.42
N ARG A 109 -15.09 9.02 -15.61
CA ARG A 109 -14.15 7.97 -16.02
C ARG A 109 -12.83 8.00 -15.25
N ASP A 110 -12.39 9.18 -14.81
CA ASP A 110 -11.01 9.40 -14.41
C ASP A 110 -10.64 8.87 -13.01
N ASN A 111 -11.50 8.25 -12.21
CA ASN A 111 -11.07 7.74 -10.90
C ASN A 111 -12.01 6.71 -10.26
N GLN A 112 -11.47 5.51 -10.03
CA GLN A 112 -12.03 4.53 -9.09
C GLN A 112 -11.17 4.51 -7.82
N ILE A 113 -11.46 5.44 -6.90
CA ILE A 113 -10.85 5.44 -5.57
C ILE A 113 -11.69 4.52 -4.69
N ALA A 114 -11.10 3.46 -4.15
CA ALA A 114 -11.76 2.56 -3.20
C ALA A 114 -11.48 3.02 -1.76
N SER A 115 -12.52 3.08 -0.94
CA SER A 115 -12.48 3.29 0.51
C SER A 115 -12.88 1.99 1.20
N SER A 116 -12.41 1.77 2.41
CA SER A 116 -12.90 0.65 3.24
C SER A 116 -14.34 0.87 3.77
N ASP A 117 -14.90 2.08 3.62
CA ASP A 117 -16.26 2.41 4.02
C ASP A 117 -17.28 2.02 2.95
N GLU A 118 -17.92 0.87 3.15
CA GLU A 118 -18.91 0.31 2.22
C GLU A 118 -20.08 1.28 1.98
N ARG A 119 -20.55 1.99 3.02
CA ARG A 119 -21.66 2.94 2.88
C ARG A 119 -21.28 4.16 2.05
N LEU A 120 -20.05 4.65 2.22
CA LEU A 120 -19.55 5.75 1.39
C LEU A 120 -19.42 5.31 -0.06
N GLN A 121 -18.95 4.10 -0.31
CA GLN A 121 -18.85 3.55 -1.67
C GLN A 121 -20.22 3.40 -2.33
N GLU A 122 -21.21 2.85 -1.62
CA GLU A 122 -22.58 2.75 -2.11
C GLU A 122 -23.16 4.12 -2.47
N LEU A 123 -23.01 5.11 -1.59
CA LEU A 123 -23.49 6.47 -1.83
C LEU A 123 -22.79 7.10 -3.04
N MET A 124 -21.48 6.92 -3.18
CA MET A 124 -20.75 7.41 -4.35
C MET A 124 -21.23 6.73 -5.63
N ALA A 125 -21.48 5.42 -5.61
CA ALA A 125 -22.01 4.70 -6.76
C ALA A 125 -23.40 5.20 -7.17
N GLU A 126 -24.27 5.54 -6.20
CA GLU A 126 -25.59 6.12 -6.49
C GLU A 126 -25.47 7.50 -7.17
N ILE A 127 -24.59 8.36 -6.66
CA ILE A 127 -24.32 9.68 -7.25
C ILE A 127 -23.80 9.52 -8.69
N GLU A 128 -22.82 8.64 -8.89
CA GLU A 128 -22.22 8.37 -10.20
C GLU A 128 -23.26 7.83 -11.20
N LEU A 129 -24.07 6.86 -10.78
CA LEU A 129 -25.17 6.32 -11.60
C LEU A 129 -26.14 7.43 -12.03
N ARG A 130 -26.48 8.34 -11.12
CA ARG A 130 -27.37 9.45 -11.43
C ARG A 130 -26.74 10.40 -12.46
N VAL A 131 -25.47 10.72 -12.32
CA VAL A 131 -24.72 11.52 -13.31
C VAL A 131 -24.71 10.84 -14.67
N GLU A 132 -24.45 9.53 -14.74
CA GLU A 132 -24.49 8.77 -16.00
C GLU A 132 -25.84 8.85 -16.69
N VAL A 133 -26.91 8.65 -15.91
CA VAL A 133 -28.28 8.69 -16.43
C VAL A 133 -28.61 10.09 -16.96
N GLU A 134 -28.26 11.15 -16.23
CA GLU A 134 -28.50 12.52 -16.73
C GLU A 134 -27.69 12.82 -17.99
N LEU A 135 -26.41 12.45 -18.05
CA LEU A 135 -25.61 12.59 -19.27
C LEU A 135 -26.21 11.81 -20.45
N ALA A 136 -26.69 10.60 -20.22
CA ALA A 136 -27.32 9.77 -21.25
C ALA A 136 -28.62 10.38 -21.78
N LYS A 137 -29.41 11.06 -20.93
CA LYS A 137 -30.62 11.79 -21.37
C LYS A 137 -30.30 12.95 -22.30
N LEU A 138 -29.17 13.62 -22.09
CA LEU A 138 -28.80 14.85 -22.81
C LEU A 138 -27.92 14.60 -24.04
N THR A 139 -27.33 13.42 -24.16
CA THR A 139 -26.46 13.04 -25.27
C THR A 139 -27.12 12.11 -26.28
N LYS A 140 -28.34 11.63 -25.99
CA LYS A 140 -29.18 10.85 -26.88
C LYS A 140 -29.94 11.73 -27.86
#